data_AF-A0A395NMX1-F1
#
_entry.id   AF-A0A395NMX1-F1
#
_cell.length_a   1.000
_cell.length_b   1.000
_cell.length_c   1.000
_cell.angle_alpha   90.00
_cell.angle_beta   90.00
_cell.angle_gamma   90.00
#
_symmetry.space_group_name_H-M   'P 1'
#
loop_
_entity.id
_entity.type
_entity.pdbx_description
1 polymer ?
#
loop_
_entity_poly.entity_id
_entity_poly.type
_entity_poly.pdbx_seq_one_letter_code
_entity_poly.pdbx_strand_id
1 'polypeptide(L)'
;MIAPVDQLRSKLATIETSFCNKDFEEVADIFDQWRDTAMAGIQAFANRGQRFGASNPITDNSPASSIRERPAKRQKDNASKLCKQRDAGYCHFTGMPNSEATHIFPIAAAKSLDYILSLLELFWGSDTAARFSALIRHQNITESGQNLLSLNRQLHWWFDNARMALKPLRKIGDNSIEVQLHRLKQGNLRPSSLIPDNQPLYGLLPSGVAENSYCWGGISAHRNSGLQLETGQTFRLRAENPRDVPDFDLLQLSWDLLRVVAICGAAEEQSIEEDDDDDDDYSYDDYGNYNYEDDGNEVNMRMWDEDDYAQLRQW
;
A
#
# COMPACT_ATOMS: atom_id res chain seq x y z
N MET A 1 -3.22 -7.89 -11.28
CA MET A 1 -2.78 -7.75 -12.67
C MET A 1 -1.27 -7.98 -12.75
N ILE A 2 -0.88 -9.25 -12.92
CA ILE A 2 0.44 -9.57 -13.49
C ILE A 2 0.51 -8.88 -14.87
N ALA A 3 1.68 -8.35 -15.24
CA ALA A 3 1.90 -7.77 -16.57
C ALA A 3 1.26 -8.66 -17.66
N PRO A 4 0.43 -8.11 -18.57
CA PRO A 4 -0.29 -8.91 -19.55
C PRO A 4 0.69 -9.78 -20.34
N VAL A 5 0.41 -11.08 -20.42
CA VAL A 5 1.31 -12.05 -21.07
C VAL A 5 1.61 -11.64 -22.52
N ASP A 6 0.64 -11.06 -23.21
CA ASP A 6 0.81 -10.59 -24.58
C ASP A 6 1.79 -9.40 -24.68
N GLN A 7 1.79 -8.50 -23.69
CA GLN A 7 2.76 -7.40 -23.62
C GLN A 7 4.18 -7.94 -23.41
N LEU A 8 4.33 -8.90 -22.50
CA LEU A 8 5.63 -9.56 -22.26
C LEU A 8 6.12 -10.34 -23.48
N ARG A 9 5.22 -11.06 -24.18
CA ARG A 9 5.53 -11.79 -25.41
C ARG A 9 5.94 -10.85 -26.54
N SER A 10 5.22 -9.73 -26.72
CA SER A 10 5.56 -8.74 -27.74
C SER A 10 6.97 -8.18 -27.53
N LYS A 11 7.31 -7.88 -26.27
CA LYS A 11 8.65 -7.41 -25.89
C LYS A 11 9.74 -8.45 -26.10
N LEU A 12 9.47 -9.69 -25.72
CA LEU A 12 10.39 -10.80 -25.98
C LEU A 12 10.65 -10.96 -27.48
N ALA A 13 9.61 -10.86 -28.31
CA ALA A 13 9.73 -10.94 -29.76
C ALA A 13 10.59 -9.80 -30.35
N THR A 14 10.52 -8.59 -29.78
CA THR A 14 11.42 -7.48 -30.14
C THR A 14 12.87 -7.84 -29.86
N ILE A 15 13.18 -8.35 -28.66
CA ILE A 15 14.54 -8.78 -28.30
C ILE A 15 15.02 -9.92 -29.22
N GLU A 16 14.17 -10.92 -29.45
CA GLU A 16 14.51 -12.06 -30.32
C GLU A 16 14.81 -11.61 -31.75
N THR A 17 14.09 -10.61 -32.26
CA THR A 17 14.30 -10.04 -33.60
C THR A 17 15.66 -9.33 -33.69
N SER A 18 15.97 -8.44 -32.75
CA SER A 18 17.26 -7.73 -32.68
C SER A 18 18.42 -8.69 -32.50
N PHE A 19 18.25 -9.71 -31.66
CA PHE A 19 19.23 -10.78 -31.47
C PHE A 19 19.48 -11.58 -32.75
N CYS A 20 18.43 -11.95 -33.49
CA CYS A 20 18.56 -12.65 -34.78
C CYS A 20 19.27 -11.78 -35.83
N ASN A 21 19.08 -10.47 -35.78
CA ASN A 21 19.78 -9.50 -36.63
C ASN A 21 21.24 -9.26 -36.22
N LYS A 22 21.70 -9.87 -35.11
CA LYS A 22 23.02 -9.66 -34.49
C LYS A 22 23.26 -8.22 -34.05
N ASP A 23 22.19 -7.49 -33.75
CA ASP A 23 22.26 -6.14 -33.19
C ASP A 23 22.37 -6.22 -31.66
N PHE A 24 23.57 -6.55 -31.19
CA PHE A 24 23.83 -6.72 -29.75
C PHE A 24 23.82 -5.39 -28.99
N GLU A 25 24.07 -4.27 -29.68
CA GLU A 25 24.01 -2.93 -29.10
C GLU A 25 22.55 -2.56 -28.80
N GLU A 26 21.65 -2.78 -29.77
CA GLU A 26 20.21 -2.58 -29.56
C GLU A 26 19.67 -3.46 -28.42
N VAL A 27 20.06 -4.74 -28.37
CA VAL A 27 19.63 -5.63 -27.28
C VAL A 27 20.12 -5.13 -25.91
N ALA A 28 21.37 -4.68 -25.82
CA ALA A 28 21.91 -4.12 -24.57
C ALA A 28 21.17 -2.84 -24.15
N ASP A 29 20.93 -1.93 -25.08
CA ASP A 29 20.19 -0.68 -24.85
C ASP A 29 18.76 -0.94 -24.37
N ILE A 30 18.08 -1.95 -24.94
CA ILE A 30 16.75 -2.38 -24.50
C ILE A 30 16.79 -2.84 -23.03
N PHE A 31 17.75 -3.70 -22.67
CA PHE A 31 17.87 -4.20 -21.31
C PHE A 31 18.23 -3.10 -20.31
N ASP A 32 19.14 -2.20 -20.66
CA ASP A 32 19.51 -1.06 -19.83
C ASP A 32 18.31 -0.13 -19.60
N GLN A 33 17.58 0.21 -20.65
CA GLN A 33 16.36 1.01 -20.55
C GLN A 33 15.32 0.36 -19.63
N TRP A 34 15.11 -0.95 -19.76
CA TRP A 34 14.13 -1.66 -18.95
C TRP A 34 14.55 -1.74 -17.50
N ARG A 35 15.84 -2.00 -17.23
CA ARG A 35 16.39 -2.00 -15.87
C ARG A 35 16.17 -0.65 -15.21
N ASP A 36 16.56 0.43 -15.88
CA ASP A 36 16.52 1.77 -15.29
C ASP A 36 15.09 2.25 -15.06
N THR A 37 14.20 1.97 -16.02
CA THR A 37 12.76 2.27 -15.89
C THR A 37 12.13 1.45 -14.75
N ALA A 38 12.44 0.16 -14.67
CA ALA A 38 11.90 -0.72 -13.64
C ALA A 38 12.36 -0.30 -12.24
N MET A 39 13.66 -0.05 -12.08
CA MET A 39 14.26 0.37 -10.82
C MET A 39 13.66 1.69 -10.33
N ALA A 40 13.58 2.70 -11.20
CA ALA A 40 13.02 4.00 -10.83
C ALA A 40 11.55 3.90 -10.43
N GLY A 41 10.73 3.14 -11.18
CA GLY A 41 9.32 2.94 -10.87
C GLY A 41 9.07 2.17 -9.58
N ILE A 42 9.83 1.09 -9.34
CA ILE A 42 9.74 0.28 -8.12
C ILE A 42 10.13 1.11 -6.90
N GLN A 43 11.24 1.85 -6.96
CA GLN A 43 11.68 2.71 -5.86
C GLN A 43 10.69 3.85 -5.60
N ALA A 44 10.15 4.46 -6.65
CA ALA A 44 9.14 5.52 -6.52
C ALA A 44 7.86 5.02 -5.83
N PHE A 45 7.48 3.76 -6.04
CA PHE A 45 6.35 3.15 -5.34
C PHE A 45 6.71 2.68 -3.92
N ALA A 46 7.89 2.09 -3.72
CA ALA A 46 8.33 1.55 -2.43
C ALA A 46 8.56 2.64 -1.37
N ASN A 47 9.12 3.79 -1.77
CA ASN A 47 9.52 4.88 -0.87
C ASN A 47 8.34 5.80 -0.49
N ARG A 48 7.17 5.23 -0.25
CA ARG A 48 5.88 5.93 -0.02
C ARG A 48 5.79 6.78 1.25
N GLY A 49 6.89 6.94 2.00
CA GLY A 49 6.99 7.76 3.22
C GLY A 49 8.26 8.62 3.33
N GLN A 50 9.24 8.49 2.42
CA GLN A 50 10.43 9.34 2.48
C GLN A 50 10.11 10.71 1.87
N ARG A 51 9.98 11.74 2.73
CA ARG A 51 10.15 13.12 2.27
C ARG A 51 11.58 13.21 1.74
N PHE A 52 11.76 13.60 0.47
CA PHE A 52 13.07 14.02 -0.02
C PHE A 52 13.50 15.24 0.80
N GLY A 53 14.26 15.00 1.87
CA GLY A 53 14.98 16.02 2.60
C GLY A 53 16.01 16.61 1.66
N ALA A 54 15.65 17.72 1.01
CA ALA A 54 16.65 18.59 0.43
C ALA A 54 17.49 19.10 1.61
N SER A 55 18.69 18.54 1.77
CA SER A 55 19.72 19.06 2.66
C SER A 55 20.07 20.47 2.20
N ASN A 56 19.40 21.48 2.76
CA ASN A 56 19.81 22.87 2.63
C ASN A 56 20.69 23.23 3.84
N PRO A 57 21.83 23.90 3.61
CA PRO A 57 22.72 24.29 4.69
C PRO A 57 22.03 25.36 5.56
N ILE A 58 22.23 25.21 6.86
CA ILE A 58 21.79 26.12 7.92
C ILE A 58 22.37 27.51 7.65
N THR A 59 21.51 28.49 7.40
CA THR A 59 21.82 29.89 7.70
C THR A 59 20.63 30.51 8.43
N ASP A 60 20.92 30.88 9.67
CA ASP A 60 20.04 31.42 10.68
C ASP A 60 19.77 32.93 10.46
N ASN A 61 18.60 33.39 10.94
CA ASN A 61 18.15 34.75 11.29
C ASN A 61 16.86 35.29 10.61
N SER A 62 15.73 35.11 11.34
CA SER A 62 14.65 36.09 11.68
C SER A 62 13.81 36.81 10.60
N PRO A 63 12.61 37.36 10.94
CA PRO A 63 11.52 36.83 11.77
C PRO A 63 10.13 36.91 11.08
N ALA A 64 9.17 36.15 11.64
CA ALA A 64 7.71 36.27 11.57
C ALA A 64 7.06 36.79 10.27
N SER A 65 6.52 35.88 9.44
CA SER A 65 5.56 36.23 8.40
C SER A 65 4.48 35.14 8.25
N SER A 66 3.24 35.57 8.53
CA SER A 66 1.92 34.99 8.24
C SER A 66 1.83 33.51 7.83
N ILE A 67 1.21 32.71 8.71
CA ILE A 67 0.70 31.37 8.46
C ILE A 67 -0.33 31.43 7.32
N ARG A 68 0.11 31.20 6.09
CA ARG A 68 -0.76 30.67 5.02
C ARG A 68 -0.61 29.16 5.04
N GLU A 69 -1.47 28.49 5.82
CA GLU A 69 -1.63 27.04 5.73
C GLU A 69 -1.94 26.65 4.28
N ARG A 70 -1.11 25.76 3.73
CA ARG A 70 -1.28 25.27 2.36
C ARG A 70 -2.56 24.42 2.27
N PRO A 71 -3.44 24.65 1.28
CA PRO A 71 -4.73 23.97 1.16
C PRO A 71 -4.61 22.42 1.10
N ALA A 72 -3.51 21.90 0.55
CA ALA A 72 -3.25 20.47 0.48
C ALA A 72 -3.08 19.78 1.86
N LYS A 73 -2.53 20.47 2.87
CA LYS A 73 -2.37 19.90 4.22
C LYS A 73 -3.75 19.66 4.86
N ARG A 74 -4.60 20.70 4.84
CA ARG A 74 -5.99 20.62 5.35
C ARG A 74 -6.82 19.52 4.69
N GLN A 75 -6.64 19.31 3.38
CA GLN A 75 -7.39 18.30 2.64
C GLN A 75 -6.97 16.87 3.00
N LYS A 76 -5.66 16.62 3.15
CA LYS A 76 -5.13 15.33 3.64
C LYS A 76 -5.64 15.00 5.04
N ASP A 77 -5.61 15.96 5.95
CA ASP A 77 -6.05 15.77 7.34
C ASP A 77 -7.55 15.45 7.38
N ASN A 78 -8.34 16.05 6.49
CA ASN A 78 -9.76 15.73 6.34
C ASN A 78 -9.99 14.31 5.80
N ALA A 79 -9.24 13.86 4.78
CA ALA A 79 -9.38 12.52 4.23
C ALA A 79 -9.03 11.43 5.26
N SER A 80 -7.97 11.65 6.04
CA SER A 80 -7.57 10.76 7.15
C SER A 80 -8.67 10.66 8.21
N LYS A 81 -9.21 11.81 8.66
CA LYS A 81 -10.32 11.85 9.63
C LYS A 81 -11.56 11.13 9.10
N LEU A 82 -11.93 11.35 7.84
CA LEU A 82 -13.07 10.68 7.20
C LEU A 82 -12.85 9.16 7.09
N CYS A 83 -11.63 8.70 6.78
CA CYS A 83 -11.28 7.28 6.77
C CYS A 83 -11.47 6.65 8.16
N LYS A 84 -10.95 7.29 9.21
CA LYS A 84 -11.12 6.81 10.59
C LYS A 84 -12.58 6.82 11.01
N GLN A 85 -13.35 7.85 10.64
CA GLN A 85 -14.80 7.91 10.92
C GLN A 85 -15.59 6.82 10.20
N ARG A 86 -15.29 6.56 8.92
CA ARG A 86 -15.90 5.48 8.12
C ARG A 86 -15.80 4.14 8.84
N ASP A 87 -14.64 3.86 9.44
CA ASP A 87 -14.34 2.58 10.07
C ASP A 87 -14.41 2.65 11.62
N ALA A 88 -15.06 3.69 12.16
CA ALA A 88 -15.25 3.93 13.59
C ALA A 88 -13.95 3.91 14.45
N GLY A 89 -12.79 4.21 13.83
CA GLY A 89 -11.48 4.17 14.48
C GLY A 89 -10.91 2.76 14.69
N TYR A 90 -11.50 1.74 14.07
CA TYR A 90 -11.04 0.35 14.15
C TYR A 90 -10.26 -0.07 12.92
N CYS A 91 -9.27 -0.93 13.13
CA CYS A 91 -8.59 -1.61 12.05
C CYS A 91 -9.53 -2.59 11.37
N HIS A 92 -9.65 -2.48 10.05
CA HIS A 92 -10.59 -3.29 9.27
C HIS A 92 -10.33 -4.81 9.33
N PHE A 93 -9.06 -5.20 9.53
CA PHE A 93 -8.64 -6.59 9.46
C PHE A 93 -8.53 -7.24 10.84
N THR A 94 -8.08 -6.49 11.84
CA THR A 94 -7.92 -7.02 13.21
C THR A 94 -9.12 -6.72 14.10
N GLY A 95 -9.96 -5.72 13.78
CA GLY A 95 -11.02 -5.26 14.69
C GLY A 95 -10.47 -4.60 15.96
N MET A 96 -9.19 -4.23 15.99
CA MET A 96 -8.57 -3.52 17.11
C MET A 96 -8.80 -2.01 16.99
N PRO A 97 -8.99 -1.28 18.10
CA PRO A 97 -9.14 0.18 18.08
C PRO A 97 -7.82 0.89 17.74
N ASN A 98 -7.87 2.23 17.64
CA ASN A 98 -6.73 3.11 17.36
C ASN A 98 -6.10 2.84 15.98
N SER A 99 -6.93 2.90 14.94
CA SER A 99 -6.45 2.78 13.58
C SER A 99 -5.78 4.04 13.04
N GLU A 100 -4.89 3.81 12.09
CA GLU A 100 -4.19 4.78 11.27
C GLU A 100 -4.75 4.72 9.84
N ALA A 101 -4.79 5.87 9.18
CA ALA A 101 -5.24 5.97 7.79
C ALA A 101 -4.04 5.70 6.86
N THR A 102 -4.03 4.55 6.23
CA THR A 102 -2.96 4.09 5.33
C THR A 102 -3.35 4.31 3.88
N HIS A 103 -2.43 4.89 3.09
CA HIS A 103 -2.67 5.08 1.66
C HIS A 103 -2.55 3.76 0.88
N ILE A 104 -3.54 3.46 0.04
CA ILE A 104 -3.52 2.28 -0.83
C ILE A 104 -2.44 2.45 -1.91
N PHE A 105 -2.41 3.66 -2.50
CA PHE A 105 -1.44 4.10 -3.49
C PHE A 105 -0.71 5.36 -3.00
N PRO A 106 0.62 5.46 -3.18
CA PRO A 106 1.40 6.56 -2.62
C PRO A 106 0.92 7.94 -3.08
N ILE A 107 0.81 8.88 -2.14
CA ILE A 107 0.76 10.30 -2.47
C ILE A 107 2.20 10.77 -2.65
N ALA A 108 2.65 10.79 -3.90
CA ALA A 108 4.03 11.11 -4.25
C ALA A 108 4.13 12.40 -5.07
N ALA A 109 5.34 12.97 -5.13
CA ALA A 109 5.63 14.06 -6.04
C ALA A 109 5.36 13.64 -7.49
N ALA A 110 5.01 14.61 -8.36
CA ALA A 110 4.68 14.34 -9.76
C ALA A 110 5.75 13.49 -10.47
N LYS A 111 7.03 13.75 -10.20
CA LYS A 111 8.16 12.99 -10.76
C LYS A 111 8.15 11.50 -10.35
N SER A 112 7.81 11.19 -9.10
CA SER A 112 7.66 9.81 -8.64
C SER A 112 6.49 9.10 -9.32
N LEU A 113 5.39 9.83 -9.54
CA LEU A 113 4.26 9.30 -10.31
C LEU A 113 4.66 9.01 -11.76
N ASP A 114 5.44 9.91 -12.39
CA ASP A 114 5.91 9.71 -13.76
C ASP A 114 6.78 8.43 -13.87
N TYR A 115 7.64 8.13 -12.89
CA TYR A 115 8.39 6.88 -12.86
C TYR A 115 7.50 5.64 -12.75
N ILE A 116 6.46 5.69 -11.91
CA ILE A 116 5.51 4.58 -11.80
C ILE A 116 4.73 4.41 -13.11
N LEU A 117 4.32 5.51 -13.74
CA LEU A 117 3.61 5.47 -15.03
C LEU A 117 4.50 4.91 -16.15
N SER A 118 5.79 5.28 -16.20
CA SER A 118 6.74 4.69 -17.16
C SER A 118 6.94 3.20 -16.94
N LEU A 119 6.99 2.74 -15.68
CA LEU A 119 7.02 1.30 -15.35
C LEU A 119 5.76 0.59 -15.86
N LEU A 120 4.59 1.18 -15.66
CA LEU A 120 3.32 0.63 -16.13
C LEU A 120 3.22 0.64 -17.66
N GLU A 121 3.65 1.70 -18.32
CA GLU A 121 3.68 1.75 -19.78
C GLU A 121 4.61 0.68 -20.34
N LEU A 122 5.78 0.51 -19.69
CA LEU A 122 6.71 -0.52 -20.06
C LEU A 122 6.08 -1.90 -19.92
N PHE A 123 5.68 -2.35 -18.73
CA PHE A 123 5.30 -3.76 -18.53
C PHE A 123 3.80 -4.07 -18.68
N TRP A 124 2.91 -3.09 -18.50
CA TRP A 124 1.45 -3.24 -18.60
C TRP A 124 0.85 -2.64 -19.87
N GLY A 125 1.64 -1.90 -20.66
CA GLY A 125 1.23 -1.28 -21.92
C GLY A 125 0.60 0.11 -21.73
N SER A 126 0.60 0.89 -22.82
CA SER A 126 0.18 2.29 -22.81
C SER A 126 -1.30 2.49 -22.41
N ASP A 127 -2.20 1.58 -22.76
CA ASP A 127 -3.61 1.66 -22.37
C ASP A 127 -3.78 1.58 -20.84
N THR A 128 -3.05 0.68 -20.20
CA THR A 128 -3.07 0.52 -18.74
C THR A 128 -2.46 1.74 -18.07
N ALA A 129 -1.33 2.23 -18.58
CA ALA A 129 -0.68 3.43 -18.06
C ALA A 129 -1.57 4.67 -18.20
N ALA A 130 -2.26 4.85 -19.33
CA ALA A 130 -3.18 5.96 -19.55
C ALA A 130 -4.37 5.91 -18.59
N ARG A 131 -4.97 4.72 -18.39
CA ARG A 131 -6.05 4.52 -17.41
C ARG A 131 -5.61 4.90 -16.00
N PHE A 132 -4.45 4.42 -15.56
CA PHE A 132 -3.93 4.74 -14.22
C PHE A 132 -3.46 6.18 -14.09
N SER A 133 -2.92 6.79 -15.15
CA SER A 133 -2.57 8.21 -15.17
C SER A 133 -3.80 9.08 -14.92
N ALA A 134 -4.93 8.78 -15.56
CA ALA A 134 -6.19 9.45 -15.27
C ALA A 134 -6.59 9.28 -13.80
N LEU A 135 -6.61 8.02 -13.31
CA LEU A 135 -7.01 7.70 -11.94
C LEU A 135 -6.15 8.41 -10.88
N ILE A 136 -4.83 8.36 -11.00
CA ILE A 136 -3.88 8.84 -10.00
C ILE A 136 -3.72 10.37 -10.06
N ARG A 137 -3.92 10.99 -11.23
CA ARG A 137 -3.88 12.46 -11.35
C ARG A 137 -5.19 13.13 -10.92
N HIS A 138 -6.27 12.37 -10.72
CA HIS A 138 -7.50 12.88 -10.14
C HIS A 138 -7.38 13.05 -8.62
N GLN A 139 -7.15 14.29 -8.17
CA GLN A 139 -7.05 14.65 -6.73
C GLN A 139 -8.24 14.16 -5.90
N ASN A 140 -9.45 14.10 -6.48
CA ASN A 140 -10.65 13.62 -5.78
C ASN A 140 -10.58 12.13 -5.38
N ILE A 141 -9.65 11.37 -5.95
CA ILE A 141 -9.46 9.94 -5.64
C ILE A 141 -8.24 9.78 -4.72
N THR A 142 -7.10 10.41 -5.08
CA THR A 142 -5.85 10.25 -4.31
C THR A 142 -5.90 10.90 -2.93
N GLU A 143 -6.67 11.97 -2.76
CA GLU A 143 -6.88 12.69 -1.49
C GLU A 143 -8.27 12.43 -0.91
N SER A 144 -8.86 11.25 -1.13
CA SER A 144 -10.14 10.85 -0.53
C SER A 144 -10.08 9.49 0.14
N GLY A 145 -11.18 9.10 0.80
CA GLY A 145 -11.34 7.77 1.41
C GLY A 145 -11.15 6.61 0.43
N GLN A 146 -11.25 6.85 -0.88
CA GLN A 146 -11.02 5.85 -1.91
C GLN A 146 -9.56 5.40 -2.00
N ASN A 147 -8.61 6.23 -1.55
CA ASN A 147 -7.19 5.87 -1.49
C ASN A 147 -6.75 5.53 -0.05
N LEU A 148 -7.68 5.29 0.89
CA LEU A 148 -7.34 5.08 2.30
C LEU A 148 -7.93 3.79 2.89
N LEU A 149 -7.12 3.11 3.69
CA LEU A 149 -7.48 1.97 4.55
C LEU A 149 -7.33 2.36 6.02
N SER A 150 -8.15 1.77 6.88
CA SER A 150 -8.02 1.89 8.32
C SER A 150 -7.27 0.66 8.86
N LEU A 151 -5.99 0.82 9.21
CA LEU A 151 -5.11 -0.24 9.67
C LEU A 151 -4.60 0.05 11.08
N ASN A 152 -4.37 -0.95 11.92
CA ASN A 152 -3.58 -0.74 13.14
C ASN A 152 -2.10 -0.59 12.75
N ARG A 153 -1.29 0.01 13.63
CA ARG A 153 0.13 0.31 13.40
C ARG A 153 0.94 -0.86 12.83
N GLN A 154 0.70 -2.09 13.32
CA GLN A 154 1.38 -3.29 12.81
C GLN A 154 1.05 -3.58 11.33
N LEU A 155 -0.23 -3.57 10.97
CA LEU A 155 -0.64 -3.83 9.58
C LEU A 155 -0.32 -2.64 8.67
N HIS A 156 -0.36 -1.41 9.17
CA HIS A 156 0.11 -0.24 8.45
C HIS A 156 1.57 -0.43 8.04
N TRP A 157 2.45 -0.74 9.00
CA TRP A 157 3.86 -0.99 8.72
C TRP A 157 4.06 -2.18 7.76
N TRP A 158 3.31 -3.28 7.91
CA TRP A 158 3.38 -4.40 6.95
C TRP A 158 2.96 -4.00 5.56
N PHE A 159 1.88 -3.23 5.44
CA PHE A 159 1.38 -2.78 4.16
C PHE A 159 2.41 -1.87 3.50
N ASP A 160 2.99 -0.94 4.26
CA ASP A 160 3.99 0.05 3.83
C ASP A 160 5.35 -0.54 3.45
N ASN A 161 5.72 -1.67 4.06
CA ASN A 161 6.97 -2.37 3.78
C ASN A 161 6.80 -3.57 2.85
N ALA A 162 5.68 -3.61 2.10
CA ALA A 162 5.35 -4.70 1.18
C ALA A 162 5.44 -6.10 1.83
N ARG A 163 5.18 -6.17 3.13
CA ARG A 163 5.06 -7.43 3.86
C ARG A 163 3.64 -7.94 3.81
N MET A 164 2.64 -7.13 3.51
CA MET A 164 1.32 -7.64 3.15
C MET A 164 0.78 -6.94 1.91
N ALA A 165 -0.18 -7.57 1.26
CA ALA A 165 -0.96 -6.93 0.21
C ALA A 165 -2.39 -7.48 0.18
N LEU A 166 -3.28 -6.70 -0.43
CA LEU A 166 -4.70 -7.01 -0.52
C LEU A 166 -5.06 -7.28 -1.97
N LYS A 167 -5.42 -8.52 -2.28
CA LYS A 167 -5.91 -8.89 -3.62
C LYS A 167 -7.40 -8.52 -3.71
N PRO A 168 -7.82 -7.55 -4.53
CA PRO A 168 -9.24 -7.32 -4.74
C PRO A 168 -9.84 -8.51 -5.50
N LEU A 169 -10.99 -9.01 -5.05
CA LEU A 169 -11.70 -10.15 -5.64
C LEU A 169 -12.86 -9.67 -6.51
N ARG A 170 -13.72 -8.80 -5.96
CA ARG A 170 -14.90 -8.27 -6.67
C ARG A 170 -15.49 -7.05 -5.96
N LYS A 171 -16.20 -6.21 -6.73
CA LYS A 171 -17.16 -5.24 -6.18
C LYS A 171 -18.46 -5.96 -5.85
N ILE A 172 -19.04 -5.65 -4.70
CA ILE A 172 -20.37 -6.10 -4.30
C ILE A 172 -21.30 -4.88 -4.43
N GLY A 173 -22.54 -5.08 -4.89
CA GLY A 173 -23.48 -4.03 -5.27
C GLY A 173 -23.94 -3.06 -4.16
N ASP A 174 -23.40 -3.16 -2.95
CA ASP A 174 -23.77 -2.38 -1.77
C ASP A 174 -22.61 -1.51 -1.24
N ASN A 175 -21.87 -0.87 -2.15
CA ASN A 175 -20.72 -0.02 -1.80
C ASN A 175 -19.66 -0.80 -1.01
N SER A 176 -19.40 -2.03 -1.44
CA SER A 176 -18.36 -2.82 -0.81
C SER A 176 -17.49 -3.57 -1.80
N ILE A 177 -16.27 -3.84 -1.37
CA ILE A 177 -15.27 -4.60 -2.12
C ILE A 177 -14.84 -5.76 -1.26
N GLU A 178 -14.85 -6.94 -1.87
CA GLU A 178 -14.29 -8.13 -1.28
C GLU A 178 -12.80 -8.18 -1.62
N VAL A 179 -11.95 -8.26 -0.59
CA VAL A 179 -10.49 -8.35 -0.72
C VAL A 179 -9.98 -9.58 -0.01
N GLN A 180 -8.88 -10.13 -0.49
CA GLN A 180 -8.18 -11.24 0.14
C GLN A 180 -6.83 -10.75 0.68
N LEU A 181 -6.57 -11.00 1.96
CA LEU A 181 -5.30 -10.65 2.59
C LEU A 181 -4.23 -11.68 2.23
N HIS A 182 -3.04 -11.23 1.87
CA HIS A 182 -1.89 -12.08 1.61
C HIS A 182 -0.67 -11.55 2.36
N ARG A 183 -0.01 -12.44 3.09
CA ARG A 183 1.33 -12.19 3.61
C ARG A 183 2.32 -12.30 2.46
N LEU A 184 3.27 -11.38 2.40
CA LEU A 184 4.33 -11.32 1.41
C LEU A 184 5.68 -11.63 2.07
N LYS A 185 6.47 -12.51 1.44
CA LYS A 185 7.86 -12.78 1.80
C LYS A 185 8.77 -11.93 0.94
N GLN A 186 9.65 -11.18 1.60
CA GLN A 186 10.65 -10.34 0.95
C GLN A 186 11.71 -11.19 0.23
N GLY A 187 12.16 -10.69 -0.90
CA GLY A 187 13.32 -11.13 -1.68
C GLY A 187 14.59 -10.88 -0.91
N ASN A 188 15.57 -11.76 -1.10
CA ASN A 188 16.95 -11.47 -0.74
C ASN A 188 17.66 -10.68 -1.87
N LEU A 189 16.94 -10.40 -2.96
CA LEU A 189 17.41 -9.53 -4.03
C LEU A 189 17.31 -8.07 -3.56
N ARG A 190 18.19 -7.22 -4.06
CA ARG A 190 17.95 -5.77 -4.10
C ARG A 190 17.81 -5.36 -5.56
N PRO A 191 17.04 -4.31 -5.89
CA PRO A 191 16.87 -3.86 -7.28
C PRO A 191 18.20 -3.59 -8.02
N SER A 192 19.24 -3.20 -7.29
CA SER A 192 20.59 -2.95 -7.82
C SER A 192 21.55 -4.15 -7.76
N SER A 193 21.13 -5.28 -7.19
CA SER A 193 21.98 -6.46 -7.07
C SER A 193 22.13 -7.16 -8.42
N LEU A 194 23.38 -7.39 -8.83
CA LEU A 194 23.68 -8.28 -9.95
C LEU A 194 23.40 -9.72 -9.51
N ILE A 195 22.64 -10.46 -10.33
CA ILE A 195 22.46 -11.90 -10.16
C ILE A 195 23.68 -12.57 -10.82
N PRO A 196 24.53 -13.31 -10.08
CA PRO A 196 25.63 -14.04 -10.69
C PRO A 196 25.12 -15.08 -11.70
N ASP A 197 25.78 -15.21 -12.85
CA ASP A 197 25.36 -16.09 -13.96
C ASP A 197 25.09 -17.55 -13.56
N ASN A 198 25.69 -18.04 -12.48
CA ASN A 198 25.57 -19.41 -11.98
C ASN A 198 24.69 -19.55 -10.72
N GLN A 199 23.99 -18.51 -10.28
CA GLN A 199 23.15 -18.62 -9.09
C GLN A 199 21.81 -19.28 -9.46
N PRO A 200 21.45 -20.42 -8.87
CA PRO A 200 20.17 -21.05 -9.15
C PRO A 200 19.02 -20.12 -8.74
N LEU A 201 18.19 -19.73 -9.73
CA LEU A 201 17.00 -18.90 -9.50
C LEU A 201 16.07 -19.49 -8.43
N TYR A 202 16.01 -20.83 -8.28
CA TYR A 202 15.20 -21.47 -7.25
C TYR A 202 15.60 -21.07 -5.81
N GLY A 203 16.88 -20.73 -5.58
CA GLY A 203 17.38 -20.26 -4.29
C GLY A 203 17.00 -18.80 -3.98
N LEU A 204 16.56 -18.06 -5.00
CA LEU A 204 16.05 -16.69 -4.91
C LEU A 204 14.52 -16.63 -4.78
N LEU A 205 13.83 -17.77 -4.89
CA LEU A 205 12.38 -17.88 -5.17
C LEU A 205 11.49 -18.43 -4.03
N PRO A 206 11.65 -18.10 -2.74
CA PRO A 206 10.54 -18.21 -1.81
C PRO A 206 9.85 -16.86 -1.55
N SER A 207 10.06 -15.85 -2.41
CA SER A 207 9.55 -14.48 -2.22
C SER A 207 8.29 -14.22 -3.04
N GLY A 208 7.42 -13.32 -2.55
CA GLY A 208 6.05 -13.16 -3.05
C GLY A 208 5.02 -13.64 -2.03
N VAL A 209 3.95 -14.30 -2.46
CA VAL A 209 2.88 -14.73 -1.53
C VAL A 209 3.41 -15.87 -0.64
N ALA A 210 3.41 -15.65 0.67
CA ALA A 210 3.82 -16.65 1.64
C ALA A 210 2.65 -17.62 1.91
N GLU A 211 2.83 -18.88 1.53
CA GLU A 211 1.87 -19.96 1.80
C GLU A 211 1.92 -20.45 3.25
N ASN A 212 3.00 -20.19 3.99
CA ASN A 212 3.16 -20.62 5.38
C ASN A 212 3.71 -19.52 6.32
N SER A 213 3.24 -19.53 7.56
CA SER A 213 3.60 -18.55 8.61
C SER A 213 5.09 -18.56 8.98
N TYR A 214 5.77 -19.70 8.80
CA TYR A 214 7.20 -19.87 9.13
C TYR A 214 8.13 -18.96 8.31
N CYS A 215 7.67 -18.45 7.16
CA CYS A 215 8.41 -17.51 6.32
C CYS A 215 8.70 -16.15 6.99
N TRP A 216 8.04 -15.85 8.11
CA TRP A 216 8.09 -14.57 8.81
C TRP A 216 8.76 -14.62 10.18
N GLY A 217 9.43 -15.72 10.53
CA GLY A 217 10.15 -15.81 11.80
C GLY A 217 9.25 -15.68 13.04
N GLY A 218 7.97 -16.05 12.94
CA GLY A 218 7.01 -16.00 14.06
C GLY A 218 6.19 -14.71 14.16
N ILE A 219 6.40 -13.74 13.27
CA ILE A 219 5.58 -12.52 13.21
C ILE A 219 4.14 -12.88 12.79
N SER A 220 3.17 -12.52 13.62
CA SER A 220 1.75 -12.79 13.42
C SER A 220 0.91 -11.60 13.89
N ALA A 221 -0.30 -11.49 13.35
CA ALA A 221 -1.30 -10.53 13.75
C ALA A 221 -2.60 -11.31 14.03
N HIS A 222 -3.37 -10.85 15.00
CA HIS A 222 -4.59 -11.51 15.42
C HIS A 222 -5.76 -10.54 15.34
N ARG A 223 -6.94 -11.10 15.12
CA ARG A 223 -8.21 -10.41 15.28
C ARG A 223 -8.50 -10.20 16.77
N ASN A 224 -9.41 -9.29 17.08
CA ASN A 224 -9.96 -9.08 18.42
C ASN A 224 -10.53 -10.38 19.03
N SER A 225 -11.04 -11.29 18.19
CA SER A 225 -11.50 -12.63 18.58
C SER A 225 -10.37 -13.61 18.95
N GLY A 226 -9.11 -13.22 18.79
CA GLY A 226 -7.94 -14.08 19.01
C GLY A 226 -7.56 -14.94 17.80
N LEU A 227 -8.34 -14.93 16.72
CA LEU A 227 -8.02 -15.66 15.50
C LEU A 227 -6.85 -15.02 14.75
N GLN A 228 -5.86 -15.83 14.35
CA GLN A 228 -4.73 -15.36 13.58
C GLN A 228 -5.14 -14.91 12.17
N LEU A 229 -4.52 -13.83 11.69
CA LEU A 229 -4.65 -13.36 10.31
C LEU A 229 -3.80 -14.19 9.37
N GLU A 230 -4.44 -15.00 8.54
CA GLU A 230 -3.77 -15.89 7.59
C GLU A 230 -3.87 -15.40 6.14
N THR A 231 -2.86 -15.77 5.34
CA THR A 231 -2.92 -15.60 3.89
C THR A 231 -4.17 -16.31 3.35
N GLY A 232 -4.88 -15.65 2.44
CA GLY A 232 -6.08 -16.19 1.81
C GLY A 232 -7.38 -15.81 2.52
N GLN A 233 -7.33 -15.22 3.71
CA GLN A 233 -8.54 -14.75 4.39
C GLN A 233 -9.20 -13.60 3.63
N THR A 234 -10.52 -13.68 3.51
CA THR A 234 -11.33 -12.68 2.80
C THR A 234 -11.97 -11.69 3.77
N PHE A 235 -11.99 -10.42 3.37
CA PHE A 235 -12.56 -9.31 4.11
C PHE A 235 -13.42 -8.47 3.18
N ARG A 236 -14.41 -7.81 3.76
CA ARG A 236 -15.33 -6.92 3.04
C ARG A 236 -15.09 -5.49 3.47
N LEU A 237 -14.50 -4.68 2.60
CA LEU A 237 -14.35 -3.23 2.79
C LEU A 237 -15.67 -2.58 2.40
N ARG A 238 -16.33 -1.86 3.30
CA ARG A 238 -17.65 -1.26 3.06
C ARG A 238 -17.66 0.18 3.55
N ALA A 239 -18.38 1.04 2.84
CA ALA A 239 -18.72 2.37 3.30
C ALA A 239 -20.20 2.64 3.08
N GLU A 240 -20.79 3.57 3.86
CA GLU A 240 -22.16 4.03 3.62
C GLU A 240 -22.24 4.82 2.30
N ASN A 241 -21.29 5.72 2.12
CA ASN A 241 -21.17 6.55 0.93
C ASN A 241 -20.25 5.88 -0.10
N PRO A 242 -20.68 5.72 -1.38
CA PRO A 242 -19.85 5.13 -2.43
C PRO A 242 -18.49 5.82 -2.63
N ARG A 243 -18.39 7.12 -2.31
CA ARG A 243 -17.16 7.91 -2.45
C ARG A 243 -16.12 7.64 -1.37
N ASP A 244 -16.49 6.89 -0.33
CA ASP A 244 -15.59 6.55 0.77
C ASP A 244 -15.17 5.07 0.72
N VAL A 245 -15.68 4.30 -0.25
CA VAL A 245 -15.23 2.92 -0.50
C VAL A 245 -13.86 2.97 -1.16
N PRO A 246 -12.87 2.17 -0.69
CA PRO A 246 -11.60 2.00 -1.37
C PRO A 246 -11.76 1.76 -2.88
N ASP A 247 -10.96 2.40 -3.72
CA ASP A 247 -11.06 2.20 -5.16
C ASP A 247 -10.50 0.84 -5.58
N PHE A 248 -11.23 0.15 -6.44
CA PHE A 248 -10.87 -1.21 -6.87
C PHE A 248 -9.61 -1.22 -7.74
N ASP A 249 -9.45 -0.24 -8.63
CA ASP A 249 -8.32 -0.20 -9.55
C ASP A 249 -7.05 0.20 -8.79
N LEU A 250 -7.15 1.10 -7.79
CA LEU A 250 -6.05 1.38 -6.86
C LEU A 250 -5.64 0.17 -6.03
N LEU A 251 -6.61 -0.57 -5.47
CA LEU A 251 -6.32 -1.84 -4.77
C LEU A 251 -5.64 -2.84 -5.71
N GLN A 252 -6.11 -2.92 -6.96
CA GLN A 252 -5.55 -3.82 -7.95
C GLN A 252 -4.11 -3.46 -8.30
N LEU A 253 -3.83 -2.18 -8.50
CA LEU A 253 -2.49 -1.67 -8.78
C LEU A 253 -1.55 -1.88 -7.59
N SER A 254 -2.02 -1.55 -6.38
CA SER A 254 -1.28 -1.72 -5.14
C SER A 254 -0.93 -3.20 -4.91
N TRP A 255 -1.87 -4.12 -5.12
CA TRP A 255 -1.64 -5.56 -5.07
C TRP A 255 -0.47 -6.03 -5.95
N ASP A 256 -0.40 -5.53 -7.18
CA ASP A 256 0.63 -5.94 -8.13
C ASP A 256 2.00 -5.37 -7.78
N LEU A 257 2.04 -4.07 -7.49
CA LEU A 257 3.29 -3.38 -7.18
C LEU A 257 3.88 -3.82 -5.85
N LEU A 258 3.07 -4.06 -4.81
CA LEU A 258 3.55 -4.60 -3.53
C LEU A 258 4.21 -5.95 -3.69
N ARG A 259 3.67 -6.82 -4.57
CA ARG A 259 4.29 -8.11 -4.86
C ARG A 259 5.62 -7.95 -5.59
N VAL A 260 5.71 -7.03 -6.53
CA VAL A 260 6.97 -6.73 -7.23
C VAL A 260 8.01 -6.21 -6.24
N VAL A 261 7.64 -5.26 -5.38
CA VAL A 261 8.51 -4.74 -4.30
C VAL A 261 8.98 -5.89 -3.39
N ALA A 262 8.07 -6.78 -2.99
CA ALA A 262 8.41 -7.92 -2.15
C ALA A 262 9.37 -8.89 -2.86
N ILE A 263 9.12 -9.25 -4.11
CA ILE A 263 10.00 -10.16 -4.87
C ILE A 263 11.41 -9.57 -5.04
N CYS A 264 11.50 -8.27 -5.30
CA CYS A 264 12.76 -7.57 -5.54
C CYS A 264 13.47 -7.10 -4.25
N GLY A 265 12.91 -7.38 -3.07
CA GLY A 265 13.44 -6.92 -1.77
C GLY A 265 13.65 -5.40 -1.71
N ALA A 266 12.77 -4.66 -2.40
CA ALA A 266 12.89 -3.23 -2.59
C ALA A 266 12.31 -2.41 -1.43
N ALA A 267 11.62 -3.05 -0.49
CA ALA A 267 11.27 -2.42 0.76
C ALA A 267 12.56 -2.17 1.56
N GLU A 268 12.90 -0.89 1.77
CA GLU A 268 13.95 -0.52 2.70
C GLU A 268 13.47 -0.88 4.11
N GLU A 269 14.32 -1.55 4.88
CA GLU A 269 14.04 -1.75 6.30
C GLU A 269 14.23 -0.39 6.96
N GLN A 270 13.12 0.27 7.30
CA GLN A 270 13.17 1.47 8.12
C GLN A 270 13.92 1.10 9.39
N SER A 271 15.09 1.71 9.61
CA SER A 271 15.61 1.84 10.96
C SER A 271 14.50 2.48 11.78
N ILE A 272 14.15 1.89 12.92
CA ILE A 272 13.25 2.50 13.90
C ILE A 272 14.04 3.66 14.53
N GLU A 273 14.38 4.66 13.72
CA GLU A 273 14.64 6.00 14.22
C GLU A 273 13.24 6.59 14.37
N GLU A 274 12.90 6.90 15.62
CA GLU A 274 11.67 7.57 15.99
C GLU A 274 11.65 8.93 15.29
N ASP A 275 11.16 8.98 14.04
CA ASP A 275 10.75 10.21 13.40
C ASP A 275 9.49 10.70 14.15
N ASP A 276 9.72 11.31 15.30
CA ASP A 276 8.77 12.14 16.05
C ASP A 276 8.45 13.39 15.22
N ASP A 277 7.67 13.21 14.16
CA ASP A 277 7.10 14.30 13.36
C ASP A 277 5.65 13.98 12.94
N ASP A 278 4.97 13.11 13.71
CA ASP A 278 3.51 13.16 13.82
C ASP A 278 3.15 14.32 14.76
N ASP A 279 3.09 15.51 14.16
CA ASP A 279 2.51 16.72 14.73
C ASP A 279 0.97 16.54 14.78
N ASP A 280 0.54 15.49 15.50
CA ASP A 280 -0.83 15.29 15.96
C ASP A 280 -1.02 16.28 17.12
N ASP A 281 -1.54 17.46 16.80
CA ASP A 281 -2.03 18.45 17.75
C ASP A 281 -3.10 17.77 18.63
N TYR A 282 -2.65 17.25 19.77
CA TYR A 282 -3.48 16.79 20.86
C TYR A 282 -4.23 18.00 21.42
N SER A 283 -5.36 18.33 20.79
CA SER A 283 -6.36 19.17 21.43
C SER A 283 -6.91 18.38 22.62
N TYR A 284 -6.37 18.67 23.79
CA TYR A 284 -6.86 18.20 25.07
C TYR A 284 -8.25 18.83 25.26
N ASP A 285 -9.27 18.16 24.75
CA ASP A 285 -10.64 18.50 25.06
C ASP A 285 -10.85 18.27 26.56
N ASP A 286 -10.89 19.38 27.28
CA ASP A 286 -11.24 19.53 28.70
C ASP A 286 -12.58 18.82 28.98
N TYR A 287 -12.52 17.54 29.38
CA TYR A 287 -13.64 16.85 30.00
C TYR A 287 -13.78 17.35 31.45
N GLY A 288 -14.46 18.48 31.59
CA GLY A 288 -14.97 18.97 32.85
C GLY A 288 -15.93 17.97 33.49
N ASN A 289 -15.43 17.27 34.51
CA ASN A 289 -16.08 16.88 35.76
C ASN A 289 -17.59 16.48 35.68
N TYR A 290 -17.87 15.21 35.41
CA TYR A 290 -19.15 14.60 35.80
C TYR A 290 -18.97 13.82 37.10
N ASN A 291 -19.57 14.37 38.16
CA ASN A 291 -19.77 13.68 39.43
C ASN A 291 -20.53 12.37 39.17
N TYR A 292 -19.98 11.26 39.66
CA TYR A 292 -20.70 10.00 39.79
C TYR A 292 -21.74 10.16 40.90
N GLU A 293 -22.98 10.49 40.52
CA GLU A 293 -24.13 10.04 41.30
C GLU A 293 -24.52 8.66 40.76
N ASP A 294 -24.22 7.67 41.60
CA ASP A 294 -24.63 6.29 41.54
C ASP A 294 -26.16 6.20 41.42
N ASP A 295 -26.65 5.86 40.23
CA ASP A 295 -28.00 5.36 40.06
C ASP A 295 -27.96 4.16 39.10
N GLY A 296 -28.13 2.99 39.69
CA GLY A 296 -27.94 1.69 39.05
C GLY A 296 -28.94 1.44 37.92
N ASN A 297 -28.48 1.58 36.69
CA ASN A 297 -29.20 1.06 35.53
C ASN A 297 -28.27 0.23 34.63
N GLU A 298 -28.64 -1.03 34.49
CA GLU A 298 -27.95 -2.10 33.76
C GLU A 298 -27.85 -1.74 32.27
N VAL A 299 -26.64 -1.36 31.82
CA VAL A 299 -26.42 -1.04 30.40
C VAL A 299 -26.21 -2.35 29.63
N ASN A 300 -27.26 -2.72 28.91
CA ASN A 300 -27.34 -3.83 27.97
C ASN A 300 -26.26 -3.71 26.86
N MET A 301 -25.14 -4.41 27.05
CA MET A 301 -24.08 -4.60 26.07
C MET A 301 -24.66 -5.39 24.90
N ARG A 302 -25.04 -4.69 23.81
CA ARG A 302 -25.43 -5.34 22.55
C ARG A 302 -24.21 -6.06 21.98
N MET A 303 -24.08 -7.34 22.35
CA MET A 303 -23.37 -8.38 21.61
C MET A 303 -23.69 -8.23 20.13
N TRP A 304 -22.66 -8.02 19.33
CA TRP A 304 -22.78 -8.21 17.89
C TRP A 304 -22.90 -9.72 17.68
N ASP A 305 -24.07 -10.16 17.22
CA ASP A 305 -24.30 -11.54 16.79
C ASP A 305 -23.36 -11.86 15.62
N GLU A 306 -22.31 -12.64 15.92
CA GLU A 306 -21.23 -13.05 15.02
C GLU A 306 -21.53 -14.34 14.25
N ASP A 307 -22.79 -14.64 13.95
CA ASP A 307 -23.17 -15.84 13.20
C ASP A 307 -23.74 -15.45 11.83
N ASP A 308 -22.88 -15.43 10.78
CA ASP A 308 -23.27 -15.96 9.45
C ASP A 308 -22.20 -15.93 8.33
N TYR A 309 -21.01 -15.33 8.49
CA TYR A 309 -20.08 -15.17 7.33
C TYR A 309 -18.69 -15.81 7.45
N ALA A 310 -18.42 -16.59 8.50
CA ALA A 310 -17.21 -17.40 8.61
C ALA A 310 -17.43 -18.87 8.18
N GLN A 311 -18.08 -19.11 7.03
CA GLN A 311 -18.09 -20.46 6.46
C GLN A 311 -16.82 -20.72 5.65
N LEU A 312 -15.88 -21.41 6.30
CA LEU A 312 -14.83 -22.22 5.70
C LEU A 312 -15.42 -23.08 4.57
N ARG A 313 -15.09 -22.79 3.31
CA ARG A 313 -15.20 -23.77 2.23
C ARG A 313 -13.80 -24.25 1.86
N GLN A 314 -13.46 -25.40 2.42
CA GLN A 314 -12.43 -26.31 1.90
C GLN A 314 -12.84 -26.73 0.48
N TRP A 315 -12.05 -26.38 -0.54
CA TRP A 315 -11.77 -27.19 -1.73
C TRP A 315 -10.41 -26.76 -2.28
#